data_AF-A0A1H2R6W9-F1
#
_entry.id   AF-A0A1H2R6W9-F1
#
_cell.length_a   1.000
_cell.length_b   1.000
_cell.length_c   1.000
_cell.angle_alpha   90.00
_cell.angle_beta   90.00
_cell.angle_gamma   90.00
#
_symmetry.space_group_name_H-M   'P 1'
#
loop_
_entity.id
_entity.type
_entity.pdbx_description
1 polymer ?
#
loop_
_entity_poly.entity_id
_entity_poly.type
_entity_poly.pdbx_seq_one_letter_code
_entity_poly.pdbx_strand_id
1 'polypeptide(L)'
;MLLFLIFWATLLAELSYPTESALVPDLVSESELHKVNSIFSFTYSGLNLLATAVAGTIVAIIGVGAIFSVNAGVFLLTFLLLRIFLRLPTKEKLMKPKKTSSFFTQYRKELLQGFSYISKLKIMKKLLSVFILINLLVCISLGLLPILSKTPQEYSYWSASVSIGILIGGLVASYLSRFPLRRLLVILFFIAGVSWLCAVLMISNLFFALAFFSIAWGAIGVSGVLLQTILQVNLSSEYRGRGLTLVMAILGSLSP
;
A
#
# COMPACT_ATOMS: atom_id res chain seq x y z
N MET A 1 -0.25 -3.28 25.77
CA MET A 1 1.17 -2.89 25.63
C MET A 1 1.71 -3.09 24.22
N LEU A 2 1.59 -4.30 23.63
CA LEU A 2 2.11 -4.58 22.28
C LEU A 2 1.50 -3.67 21.18
N LEU A 3 0.18 -3.48 21.19
CA LEU A 3 -0.51 -2.59 20.24
C LEU A 3 -0.05 -1.13 20.33
N PHE A 4 0.28 -0.66 21.54
CA PHE A 4 0.79 0.70 21.75
C PHE A 4 2.21 0.85 21.19
N LEU A 5 3.06 -0.17 21.36
CA LEU A 5 4.39 -0.20 20.74
C LEU A 5 4.31 -0.27 19.21
N ILE A 6 3.41 -1.10 18.67
CA ILE A 6 3.18 -1.19 17.23
C ILE A 6 2.70 0.16 16.69
N PHE A 7 1.71 0.79 17.34
CA PHE A 7 1.19 2.10 16.94
C PHE A 7 2.30 3.16 16.82
N TRP A 8 3.14 3.31 17.86
CA TRP A 8 4.23 4.28 17.81
C TRP A 8 5.31 3.89 16.81
N ALA A 9 5.65 2.61 16.71
CA ALA A 9 6.64 2.14 15.74
C ALA A 9 6.19 2.42 14.31
N THR A 10 4.94 2.13 13.96
CA THR A 10 4.38 2.41 12.63
C THR A 10 4.24 3.90 12.39
N LEU A 11 3.75 4.66 13.37
CA LEU A 11 3.59 6.12 13.24
C LEU A 11 4.94 6.80 12.95
N LEU A 12 5.99 6.42 13.67
CA LEU A 12 7.33 6.98 13.47
C LEU A 12 7.97 6.51 12.17
N ALA A 13 7.76 5.25 11.77
CA ALA A 13 8.26 4.70 10.52
C ALA A 13 7.63 5.39 9.29
N GLU A 14 6.34 5.73 9.34
CA GLU A 14 5.64 6.44 8.26
C GLU A 14 6.19 7.86 8.01
N LEU A 15 6.88 8.47 8.98
CA LEU A 15 7.54 9.77 8.79
C LEU A 15 8.81 9.66 7.93
N SER A 16 9.40 8.46 7.80
CA SER A 16 10.65 8.27 7.06
C SER A 16 10.46 8.52 5.57
N TYR A 17 9.39 8.01 4.95
CA TYR A 17 9.15 8.15 3.52
C TYR A 17 9.01 9.63 3.04
N PRO A 18 8.17 10.48 3.64
CA PRO A 18 8.08 11.89 3.24
C PRO A 18 9.39 12.65 3.52
N THR A 19 10.12 12.28 4.57
CA THR A 19 11.43 12.87 4.88
C THR A 19 12.46 12.53 3.79
N GLU A 20 12.53 11.27 3.39
CA GLU A 20 13.39 10.78 2.30
C GLU A 20 13.03 11.44 0.97
N SER A 21 11.75 11.44 0.60
CA SER A 21 11.29 12.04 -0.64
C SER A 21 11.56 13.55 -0.72
N ALA A 22 11.65 14.24 0.41
CA ALA A 22 12.01 15.66 0.48
C ALA A 22 13.52 15.90 0.45
N LEU A 23 14.32 15.04 1.08
CA LEU A 23 15.77 15.21 1.19
C LEU A 23 16.53 14.76 -0.06
N VAL A 24 16.07 13.70 -0.75
CA VAL A 24 16.79 13.15 -1.91
C VAL A 24 17.03 14.19 -3.01
N PRO A 25 16.04 15.00 -3.43
CA PRO A 25 16.24 16.06 -4.42
C PRO A 25 17.29 17.11 -4.02
N ASP A 26 17.50 17.32 -2.72
CA ASP A 26 18.47 18.29 -2.21
C ASP A 26 19.90 17.70 -2.08
N LEU A 27 20.04 16.37 -2.15
CA LEU A 27 21.31 15.65 -1.95
C LEU A 27 21.98 15.21 -3.26
N VAL A 28 21.24 15.17 -4.37
CA VAL A 28 21.75 14.72 -5.67
C VAL A 28 21.43 15.70 -6.78
N SER A 29 22.21 15.67 -7.85
CA SER A 29 21.95 16.51 -9.03
C SER A 29 20.69 16.05 -9.78
N GLU A 30 20.00 16.95 -10.49
CA GLU A 30 18.78 16.62 -11.24
C GLU A 30 18.97 15.48 -12.24
N SER A 31 20.16 15.39 -12.86
CA SER A 31 20.51 14.31 -13.80
C SER A 31 20.66 12.95 -13.13
N GLU A 32 20.98 12.91 -11.82
CA GLU A 32 21.13 11.69 -11.04
C GLU A 32 19.84 11.22 -10.37
N LEU A 33 18.82 12.09 -10.27
CA LEU A 33 17.54 11.76 -9.61
C LEU A 33 16.90 10.50 -10.19
N HIS A 34 16.90 10.34 -11.51
CA HIS A 34 16.36 9.15 -12.15
C HIS A 34 17.10 7.87 -11.74
N LYS A 35 18.42 7.93 -11.59
CA LYS A 35 19.25 6.81 -11.16
C LYS A 35 18.97 6.45 -9.71
N VAL A 36 18.91 7.43 -8.82
CA VAL A 36 18.59 7.22 -7.40
C VAL A 36 17.19 6.64 -7.23
N ASN A 37 16.19 7.23 -7.90
CA ASN A 37 14.81 6.73 -7.87
C ASN A 37 14.70 5.30 -8.41
N SER A 38 15.50 4.93 -9.41
CA SER A 38 15.53 3.56 -9.93
C SER A 38 16.10 2.57 -8.89
N ILE A 39 17.19 2.93 -8.21
CA ILE A 39 17.78 2.12 -7.13
C ILE A 39 16.78 1.96 -5.98
N PHE A 40 16.09 3.04 -5.59
CA PHE A 40 15.07 2.99 -4.54
C PHE A 40 13.90 2.11 -4.95
N SER A 41 13.38 2.28 -6.16
CA SER A 41 12.29 1.46 -6.68
C SER A 41 12.64 -0.03 -6.70
N PHE A 42 13.86 -0.37 -7.14
CA PHE A 42 14.37 -1.74 -7.13
C PHE A 42 14.47 -2.29 -5.70
N THR A 43 15.05 -1.50 -4.79
CA THR A 43 15.23 -1.87 -3.38
C THR A 43 13.88 -2.10 -2.69
N TYR A 44 12.96 -1.14 -2.79
CA TYR A 44 11.64 -1.23 -2.17
C TYR A 44 10.83 -2.40 -2.72
N SER A 45 10.79 -2.56 -4.05
CA SER A 45 10.02 -3.65 -4.68
C SER A 45 10.63 -5.02 -4.37
N GLY A 46 11.96 -5.12 -4.40
CA GLY A 46 12.69 -6.34 -4.07
C GLY A 46 12.51 -6.77 -2.62
N LEU A 47 12.65 -5.84 -1.68
CA LEU A 47 12.41 -6.10 -0.26
C LEU A 47 10.95 -6.47 0.02
N ASN A 48 9.99 -5.78 -0.60
CA ASN A 48 8.57 -6.10 -0.44
C ASN A 48 8.25 -7.51 -0.97
N LEU A 49 8.77 -7.87 -2.15
CA LEU A 49 8.61 -9.21 -2.71
C LEU A 49 9.18 -10.29 -1.78
N LEU A 50 10.40 -10.09 -1.29
CA LEU A 50 11.04 -11.03 -0.36
C LEU A 50 10.26 -11.11 0.96
N ALA A 51 9.95 -9.98 1.58
CA ALA A 51 9.21 -9.93 2.83
C ALA A 51 7.85 -10.62 2.70
N THR A 52 7.08 -10.33 1.65
CA THR A 52 5.77 -10.97 1.43
C THR A 52 5.90 -12.48 1.21
N ALA A 53 6.97 -12.93 0.53
CA ALA A 53 7.20 -14.35 0.26
C ALA A 53 7.60 -15.15 1.50
N VAL A 54 8.38 -14.58 2.43
CA VAL A 54 8.98 -15.33 3.54
C VAL A 54 8.59 -14.86 4.95
N ALA A 55 7.86 -13.75 5.11
CA ALA A 55 7.55 -13.20 6.44
C ALA A 55 6.83 -14.21 7.35
N GLY A 56 5.84 -14.94 6.84
CA GLY A 56 5.11 -15.94 7.63
C GLY A 56 6.02 -17.06 8.16
N THR A 57 6.90 -17.57 7.30
CA THR A 57 7.88 -18.61 7.67
C THR A 57 8.90 -18.08 8.68
N ILE A 58 9.42 -16.87 8.48
CA ILE A 58 10.36 -16.24 9.42
C ILE A 58 9.71 -16.06 10.79
N VAL A 59 8.49 -15.52 10.85
CA VAL A 59 7.75 -15.35 12.11
C VAL A 59 7.53 -16.69 12.83
N ALA A 60 7.24 -17.75 12.09
CA ALA A 60 7.05 -19.09 12.66
C ALA A 60 8.33 -19.66 13.28
N ILE A 61 9.50 -19.39 12.69
CA ILE A 61 10.79 -19.95 13.13
C ILE A 61 11.39 -19.16 14.31
N ILE A 62 11.50 -17.83 14.17
CA ILE A 62 12.24 -17.00 15.14
C ILE A 62 11.32 -16.27 16.12
N GLY A 63 10.00 -16.29 15.89
CA GLY A 63 9.02 -15.63 16.74
C GLY A 63 9.00 -14.11 16.57
N VAL A 64 7.88 -13.51 16.99
CA VAL A 64 7.62 -12.08 16.84
C VAL A 64 8.61 -11.22 17.64
N GLY A 65 8.98 -11.64 18.85
CA GLY A 65 9.90 -10.88 19.71
C GLY A 65 11.28 -10.68 19.09
N ALA A 66 11.86 -11.72 18.50
CA ALA A 66 13.17 -11.63 17.85
C ALA A 66 13.14 -10.72 16.61
N ILE A 67 12.05 -10.75 15.84
CA ILE A 67 11.85 -9.87 14.68
C ILE A 67 11.88 -8.41 15.10
N PHE A 68 11.16 -8.05 16.17
CA PHE A 68 11.18 -6.68 16.69
C PHE A 68 12.58 -6.27 17.21
N SER A 69 13.32 -7.17 17.83
CA SER A 69 14.70 -6.90 18.27
C SER A 69 15.65 -6.67 17.09
N VAL A 70 15.55 -7.48 16.03
CA VAL A 70 16.33 -7.28 14.79
C VAL A 70 15.95 -5.95 14.14
N ASN A 71 14.65 -5.64 14.07
CA ASN A 71 14.15 -4.39 13.52
C ASN A 71 14.71 -3.17 14.28
N ALA A 72 14.73 -3.23 15.61
CA ALA A 72 15.35 -2.18 16.44
C ALA A 72 16.85 -2.02 16.14
N GLY A 73 17.57 -3.13 15.94
CA GLY A 73 18.98 -3.12 15.53
C GLY A 73 19.20 -2.46 14.16
N VAL A 74 18.34 -2.76 13.18
CA VAL A 74 18.37 -2.14 11.85
C VAL A 74 18.15 -0.63 11.95
N PHE A 75 17.14 -0.17 12.69
CA PHE A 75 16.91 1.26 12.89
C PHE A 75 18.09 1.96 13.57
N LEU A 76 18.72 1.32 14.55
CA LEU A 76 19.90 1.87 15.22
C LEU A 76 21.09 1.95 14.26
N LEU A 77 21.31 0.93 13.43
CA LEU A 77 22.33 0.94 12.40
C LEU A 77 22.08 2.05 11.38
N THR A 78 20.84 2.18 10.88
CA THR A 78 20.46 3.27 9.97
C THR A 78 20.69 4.64 10.58
N PHE A 79 20.33 4.84 11.86
CA PHE A 79 20.61 6.08 12.56
C PHE A 79 22.11 6.39 12.61
N LEU A 80 22.94 5.42 12.94
CA LEU A 80 24.40 5.59 12.98
C LEU A 80 24.97 5.92 11.59
N LEU A 81 24.54 5.20 10.56
CA LEU A 81 24.96 5.45 9.18
C LEU A 81 24.58 6.86 8.73
N LEU A 82 23.33 7.27 8.96
CA LEU A 82 22.89 8.62 8.62
C LEU A 82 23.66 9.67 9.42
N ARG A 83 23.89 9.45 10.72
CA ARG A 83 24.67 10.39 11.54
C ARG A 83 26.12 10.57 11.06
N ILE A 84 26.73 9.51 10.55
CA ILE A 84 28.14 9.52 10.12
C ILE A 84 28.27 10.04 8.67
N PHE A 85 27.40 9.60 7.76
CA PHE A 85 27.54 9.83 6.33
C PHE A 85 26.67 10.95 5.78
N LEU A 86 25.53 11.26 6.42
CA LEU A 86 24.62 12.30 5.93
C LEU A 86 25.14 13.68 6.32
N ARG A 87 25.67 14.40 5.33
CA ARG A 87 26.01 15.82 5.46
C ARG A 87 24.86 16.64 4.88
N LEU A 88 24.01 17.16 5.74
CA LEU A 88 22.95 18.07 5.31
C LEU A 88 23.57 19.41 4.87
N PRO A 89 23.16 19.98 3.73
CA PRO A 89 23.58 21.31 3.34
C PRO A 89 23.19 22.33 4.42
N THR A 90 24.15 23.15 4.86
CA THR A 90 23.96 24.11 5.95
C THR A 90 22.79 25.07 5.65
N LYS A 91 21.90 25.15 6.63
CA LYS A 91 20.62 25.88 6.83
C LYS A 91 20.37 27.28 6.23
N GLU A 92 21.08 27.81 5.23
CA GLU A 92 20.74 29.14 4.69
C GLU A 92 19.55 29.17 3.73
N LYS A 93 19.26 28.07 3.01
CA LYS A 93 18.13 28.03 2.06
C LYS A 93 16.79 27.57 2.65
N LEU A 94 16.80 26.94 3.83
CA LEU A 94 15.60 26.36 4.45
C LEU A 94 14.78 27.38 5.28
N MET A 95 15.33 28.56 5.56
CA MET A 95 14.69 29.61 6.37
C MET A 95 14.03 30.72 5.57
N LYS A 96 13.59 30.48 4.32
CA LYS A 96 12.59 31.36 3.72
C LYS A 96 11.21 30.85 4.15
N PRO A 97 10.55 31.46 5.16
CA PRO A 97 9.17 31.11 5.45
C PRO A 97 8.37 31.45 4.18
N LYS A 98 7.91 30.42 3.46
CA LYS A 98 6.82 30.62 2.49
C LYS A 98 5.67 31.23 3.29
N LYS A 99 5.31 32.47 2.92
CA LYS A 99 4.34 33.32 3.60
C LYS A 99 3.09 32.55 4.09
N THR A 100 2.91 32.56 5.41
CA THR A 100 1.63 32.76 6.11
C THR A 100 0.40 32.05 5.55
N SER A 101 0.39 30.72 5.66
CA SER A 101 -0.84 30.04 6.05
C SER A 101 -0.46 28.96 7.07
N SER A 102 -1.27 28.75 8.11
CA SER A 102 -1.08 27.62 9.01
C SER A 102 -0.94 26.35 8.17
N PHE A 103 -0.01 25.46 8.52
CA PHE A 103 0.19 24.18 7.84
C PHE A 103 -1.15 23.47 7.57
N PHE A 104 -2.06 23.51 8.56
CA PHE A 104 -3.42 22.99 8.45
C PHE A 104 -4.27 23.70 7.38
N THR A 105 -4.16 25.02 7.26
CA THR A 105 -4.88 25.80 6.24
C THR A 105 -4.38 25.46 4.83
N GLN A 106 -3.07 25.33 4.65
CA GLN A 106 -2.49 24.92 3.37
C GLN A 106 -2.90 23.48 3.01
N TYR A 107 -2.75 22.56 3.95
CA TYR A 107 -3.13 21.16 3.77
C TYR A 107 -4.62 21.01 3.41
N ARG A 108 -5.51 21.70 4.15
CA ARG A 108 -6.95 21.73 3.84
C ARG A 108 -7.21 22.28 2.45
N LYS A 109 -6.52 23.36 2.05
CA LYS A 109 -6.65 23.96 0.71
C LYS A 109 -6.22 22.97 -0.38
N GLU A 110 -5.11 22.28 -0.20
CA GLU A 110 -4.60 21.30 -1.17
C GLU A 110 -5.51 20.06 -1.28
N LEU A 111 -6.06 19.58 -0.15
CA LEU A 111 -7.08 18.52 -0.14
C LEU A 111 -8.35 18.93 -0.89
N LEU A 112 -8.87 20.14 -0.60
CA LEU A 112 -10.07 20.66 -1.26
C LEU A 112 -9.85 20.87 -2.77
N GLN A 113 -8.64 21.30 -3.17
CA GLN A 113 -8.26 21.41 -4.57
C GLN A 113 -8.20 20.04 -5.26
N GLY A 114 -7.57 19.04 -4.63
CA GLY A 114 -7.57 17.67 -5.13
C GLY A 114 -8.98 17.11 -5.27
N PHE A 115 -9.85 17.37 -4.30
CA PHE A 115 -11.24 16.90 -4.32
C PHE A 115 -12.06 17.59 -5.40
N SER A 116 -11.93 18.91 -5.52
CA SER A 116 -12.58 19.69 -6.58
C SER A 116 -12.12 19.23 -7.98
N TYR A 117 -10.84 18.89 -8.13
CA TYR A 117 -10.31 18.36 -9.39
C TYR A 117 -10.90 16.98 -9.73
N ILE A 118 -10.80 16.01 -8.81
CA ILE A 118 -11.29 14.64 -9.03
C ILE A 118 -12.82 14.63 -9.23
N SER A 119 -13.55 15.46 -8.50
CA SER A 119 -15.02 15.53 -8.60
C SER A 119 -15.51 16.07 -9.95
N LYS A 120 -14.68 16.80 -10.70
CA LYS A 120 -15.00 17.20 -12.08
C LYS A 120 -14.84 16.05 -13.08
N LEU A 121 -13.99 15.07 -12.77
CA LEU A 121 -13.75 13.91 -13.62
C LEU A 121 -14.84 12.83 -13.40
N LYS A 122 -15.85 12.81 -14.28
CA LYS A 122 -16.98 11.85 -14.21
C LYS A 122 -16.53 10.39 -14.11
N ILE A 123 -15.47 10.00 -14.82
CA ILE A 123 -14.92 8.64 -14.81
C ILE A 123 -14.28 8.34 -13.44
N MET A 124 -13.48 9.26 -12.90
CA MET A 124 -12.83 9.07 -11.60
C MET A 124 -13.83 8.95 -10.46
N LYS A 125 -14.91 9.74 -10.48
CA LYS A 125 -15.97 9.62 -9.47
C LYS A 125 -16.60 8.22 -9.44
N LYS A 126 -17.01 7.71 -10.61
CA LYS A 126 -17.61 6.37 -10.70
C LYS A 126 -16.63 5.30 -10.25
N LEU A 127 -15.37 5.40 -10.68
CA LEU A 127 -14.33 4.46 -10.31
C LEU A 127 -14.10 4.47 -8.79
N LEU A 128 -13.98 5.66 -8.19
CA LEU A 128 -13.75 5.81 -6.76
C LEU A 128 -14.92 5.26 -5.93
N SER A 129 -16.17 5.49 -6.35
CA SER A 129 -17.34 4.90 -5.68
C SER A 129 -17.32 3.37 -5.68
N VAL A 130 -16.91 2.75 -6.79
CA VAL A 130 -16.77 1.29 -6.89
C VAL A 130 -15.67 0.79 -5.95
N PHE A 131 -14.51 1.45 -5.95
CA PHE A 131 -13.38 1.04 -5.09
C PHE A 131 -13.59 1.31 -3.60
N ILE A 132 -14.38 2.32 -3.23
CA ILE A 132 -14.84 2.52 -1.85
C ILE A 132 -15.65 1.31 -1.38
N LEU A 133 -16.61 0.85 -2.19
CA LEU A 133 -17.42 -0.32 -1.86
C LEU A 133 -16.57 -1.59 -1.74
N ILE A 134 -15.63 -1.79 -2.68
CA ILE A 134 -14.73 -2.94 -2.65
C ILE A 134 -13.82 -2.90 -1.42
N ASN A 135 -13.26 -1.72 -1.10
CA ASN A 135 -12.44 -1.54 0.08
C ASN A 135 -13.23 -1.91 1.36
N LEU A 136 -14.48 -1.47 1.48
CA LEU A 136 -15.34 -1.87 2.59
C LEU A 136 -15.53 -3.40 2.69
N LEU A 137 -15.78 -4.06 1.56
CA LEU A 137 -15.94 -5.53 1.51
C LEU A 137 -14.65 -6.27 1.90
N VAL A 138 -13.51 -5.79 1.41
CA VAL A 138 -12.16 -6.28 1.77
C VAL A 138 -11.94 -6.16 3.27
N CYS A 139 -12.26 -5.01 3.87
CA CYS A 139 -12.10 -4.78 5.30
C CYS A 139 -12.96 -5.72 6.14
N ILE A 140 -14.23 -5.92 5.76
CA ILE A 140 -15.12 -6.88 6.40
C ILE A 140 -14.53 -8.29 6.31
N SER A 141 -14.05 -8.69 5.14
CA SER A 141 -13.47 -10.02 4.95
C SER A 141 -12.22 -10.26 5.80
N LEU A 142 -11.30 -9.29 5.86
CA LEU A 142 -10.11 -9.40 6.71
C LEU A 142 -10.47 -9.42 8.19
N GLY A 143 -11.45 -8.62 8.61
CA GLY A 143 -11.96 -8.61 9.99
C GLY A 143 -12.62 -9.92 10.40
N LEU A 144 -13.13 -10.72 9.45
CA LEU A 144 -13.71 -12.03 9.71
C LEU A 144 -12.66 -13.15 9.83
N LEU A 145 -11.43 -12.96 9.35
CA LEU A 145 -10.41 -14.01 9.36
C LEU A 145 -10.13 -14.59 10.76
N PRO A 146 -9.99 -13.80 11.84
CA PRO A 146 -9.80 -14.34 13.19
C PRO A 146 -11.00 -15.16 13.67
N ILE A 147 -12.21 -14.85 13.20
CA ILE A 147 -13.45 -15.55 13.58
C ILE A 147 -13.59 -16.87 12.79
N LEU A 148 -13.16 -16.88 11.53
CA LEU A 148 -13.15 -18.07 10.67
C LEU A 148 -12.06 -19.08 11.05
N SER A 149 -11.00 -18.62 11.72
CA SER A 149 -9.84 -19.43 12.06
C SER A 149 -10.03 -20.10 13.41
N LYS A 150 -9.99 -21.42 13.47
CA LYS A 150 -10.08 -22.19 14.73
C LYS A 150 -8.75 -22.25 15.46
N THR A 151 -7.65 -22.11 14.72
CA THR A 151 -6.28 -22.16 15.25
C THR A 151 -5.43 -21.01 14.69
N PRO A 152 -4.35 -20.61 15.38
CA PRO A 152 -3.39 -19.65 14.85
C PRO A 152 -2.79 -20.06 13.50
N GLN A 153 -2.61 -21.37 13.28
CA GLN A 153 -2.11 -21.93 12.03
C GLN A 153 -3.10 -21.72 10.88
N GLU A 154 -4.39 -21.95 11.11
CA GLU A 154 -5.44 -21.67 10.11
C GLU A 154 -5.46 -20.18 9.76
N TYR A 155 -5.33 -19.29 10.74
CA TYR A 155 -5.23 -17.84 10.49
C TYR A 155 -4.02 -17.50 9.60
N SER A 156 -2.88 -18.13 9.84
CA SER A 156 -1.69 -17.99 8.99
C SER A 156 -1.94 -18.50 7.57
N TYR A 157 -2.68 -19.60 7.38
CA TYR A 157 -3.02 -20.10 6.05
C TYR A 157 -3.96 -19.18 5.28
N TRP A 158 -5.00 -18.65 5.93
CA TRP A 158 -5.87 -17.65 5.33
C TRP A 158 -5.10 -16.40 4.93
N SER A 159 -4.24 -15.88 5.82
CA SER A 159 -3.39 -14.72 5.54
C SER A 159 -2.42 -14.99 4.38
N ALA A 160 -1.82 -16.19 4.32
CA ALA A 160 -0.95 -16.57 3.22
C ALA A 160 -1.72 -16.65 1.88
N SER A 161 -2.93 -17.18 1.89
CA SER A 161 -3.81 -17.23 0.71
C SER A 161 -4.11 -15.83 0.14
N VAL A 162 -4.37 -14.84 1.02
CA VAL A 162 -4.51 -13.42 0.64
C VAL A 162 -3.26 -12.93 -0.07
N SER A 163 -2.08 -13.08 0.56
CA SER A 163 -0.80 -12.59 0.04
C SER A 163 -0.45 -13.23 -1.30
N ILE A 164 -0.61 -14.56 -1.42
CA ILE A 164 -0.39 -15.29 -2.67
C ILE A 164 -1.32 -14.79 -3.76
N GLY A 165 -2.60 -14.60 -3.44
CA GLY A 165 -3.60 -14.10 -4.37
C GLY A 165 -3.21 -12.73 -4.91
N ILE A 166 -3.01 -11.76 -4.02
CA ILE A 166 -2.62 -10.38 -4.39
C ILE A 166 -1.33 -10.38 -5.23
N LEU A 167 -0.33 -11.17 -4.86
CA LEU A 167 0.94 -11.27 -5.58
C LEU A 167 0.74 -11.78 -7.01
N ILE A 168 0.04 -12.91 -7.17
CA ILE A 168 -0.28 -13.47 -8.49
C ILE A 168 -1.10 -12.46 -9.30
N GLY A 169 -2.09 -11.82 -8.68
CA GLY A 169 -2.90 -10.78 -9.30
C GLY A 169 -2.06 -9.61 -9.81
N GLY A 170 -1.11 -9.13 -9.02
CA GLY A 170 -0.20 -8.06 -9.41
C GLY A 170 0.67 -8.42 -10.63
N LEU A 171 1.21 -9.64 -10.66
CA LEU A 171 1.99 -10.14 -11.80
C LEU A 171 1.13 -10.23 -13.08
N VAL A 172 -0.08 -10.76 -12.95
CA VAL A 172 -1.02 -10.93 -14.07
C VAL A 172 -1.60 -9.59 -14.56
N ALA A 173 -1.65 -8.57 -13.70
CA ALA A 173 -2.24 -7.27 -14.03
C ALA A 173 -1.59 -6.60 -15.25
N SER A 174 -0.27 -6.72 -15.39
CA SER A 174 0.48 -6.18 -16.53
C SER A 174 -0.03 -6.77 -17.86
N TYR A 175 -0.25 -8.08 -17.92
CA TYR A 175 -0.81 -8.77 -19.09
C TYR A 175 -2.26 -8.44 -19.37
N LEU A 176 -3.04 -8.16 -18.32
CA LEU A 176 -4.46 -7.82 -18.44
C LEU A 176 -4.71 -6.35 -18.77
N SER A 177 -3.73 -5.47 -18.54
CA SER A 177 -3.84 -4.02 -18.80
C SER A 177 -4.19 -3.65 -20.24
N ARG A 178 -3.94 -4.55 -21.20
CA ARG A 178 -4.30 -4.41 -22.62
C ARG A 178 -5.81 -4.44 -22.89
N PHE A 179 -6.61 -4.96 -21.97
CA PHE A 179 -8.06 -5.09 -22.13
C PHE A 179 -8.81 -3.84 -21.67
N PRO A 180 -10.02 -3.58 -22.21
CA PRO A 180 -10.81 -2.43 -21.80
C PRO A 180 -11.19 -2.53 -20.33
N LEU A 181 -10.70 -1.57 -19.54
CA LEU A 181 -10.81 -1.53 -18.09
C LEU A 181 -12.21 -1.86 -17.56
N ARG A 182 -13.24 -1.22 -18.10
CA ARG A 182 -14.62 -1.39 -17.63
C ARG A 182 -15.05 -2.86 -17.71
N ARG A 183 -14.75 -3.53 -18.82
CA ARG A 183 -15.10 -4.95 -19.02
C ARG A 183 -14.26 -5.84 -18.11
N LEU A 184 -12.97 -5.51 -17.99
CA LEU A 184 -12.04 -6.24 -17.14
C LEU A 184 -12.44 -6.20 -15.66
N LEU A 185 -12.77 -5.02 -15.11
CA LEU A 185 -13.23 -4.88 -13.73
C LEU A 185 -14.50 -5.68 -13.45
N VAL A 186 -15.48 -5.66 -14.37
CA VAL A 186 -16.71 -6.46 -14.23
C VAL A 186 -16.39 -7.95 -14.15
N ILE A 187 -15.51 -8.45 -15.02
CA ILE A 187 -15.09 -9.85 -15.02
C ILE A 187 -14.33 -10.19 -13.73
N LEU A 188 -13.38 -9.35 -13.31
CA LEU A 188 -12.58 -9.58 -12.11
C LEU A 188 -13.46 -9.63 -10.86
N PHE A 189 -14.41 -8.70 -10.68
CA PHE A 189 -15.28 -8.72 -9.51
C PHE A 189 -16.32 -9.84 -9.56
N PHE A 190 -16.75 -10.26 -10.75
CA PHE A 190 -17.55 -11.47 -10.89
C PHE A 190 -16.78 -12.72 -10.46
N ILE A 191 -15.54 -12.88 -10.95
CA ILE A 191 -14.64 -13.97 -10.53
C ILE A 191 -14.38 -13.92 -9.02
N ALA A 192 -14.14 -12.73 -8.46
CA ALA A 192 -13.92 -12.55 -7.03
C ALA A 192 -15.12 -12.99 -6.21
N GLY A 193 -16.33 -12.55 -6.58
CA GLY A 193 -17.57 -12.91 -5.90
C GLY A 193 -17.87 -14.41 -5.96
N VAL A 194 -17.76 -15.03 -7.14
CA VAL A 194 -17.95 -16.48 -7.31
C VAL A 194 -16.92 -17.25 -6.50
N SER A 195 -15.65 -16.85 -6.56
CA SER A 195 -14.58 -17.54 -5.83
C SER A 195 -14.75 -17.40 -4.32
N TRP A 196 -15.22 -16.25 -3.82
CA TRP A 196 -15.60 -16.13 -2.41
C TRP A 196 -16.75 -17.06 -2.00
N LEU A 197 -17.81 -17.14 -2.81
CA LEU A 197 -18.91 -18.07 -2.54
C LEU A 197 -18.40 -19.52 -2.51
N CYS A 198 -17.58 -19.91 -3.47
CA CYS A 198 -16.95 -21.23 -3.50
C CYS A 198 -16.07 -21.48 -2.26
N ALA A 199 -15.31 -20.48 -1.80
CA ALA A 199 -14.48 -20.61 -0.60
C ALA A 199 -15.33 -20.90 0.66
N VAL A 200 -16.48 -20.24 0.80
CA VAL A 200 -17.41 -20.46 1.92
C VAL A 200 -18.09 -21.84 1.81
N LEU A 201 -18.55 -22.22 0.62
CA LEU A 201 -19.20 -23.52 0.40
C LEU A 201 -18.24 -24.70 0.65
N MET A 202 -16.96 -24.49 0.39
CA MET A 202 -15.91 -25.50 0.57
C MET A 202 -15.18 -25.37 1.92
N ILE A 203 -15.71 -24.62 2.90
CA ILE A 203 -15.01 -24.36 4.17
C ILE A 203 -14.68 -25.62 4.97
N SER A 204 -15.41 -26.72 4.74
CA SER A 204 -15.11 -28.04 5.31
C SER A 204 -13.81 -28.65 4.76
N ASN A 205 -13.43 -28.30 3.54
CA ASN A 205 -12.16 -28.68 2.92
C ASN A 205 -11.25 -27.45 2.79
N LEU A 206 -10.41 -27.25 3.81
CA LEU A 206 -9.57 -26.07 3.96
C LEU A 206 -8.69 -25.78 2.73
N PHE A 207 -8.17 -26.81 2.06
CA PHE A 207 -7.33 -26.63 0.88
C PHE A 207 -8.09 -25.94 -0.27
N PHE A 208 -9.29 -26.42 -0.61
CA PHE A 208 -10.11 -25.79 -1.66
C PHE A 208 -10.63 -24.42 -1.23
N ALA A 209 -11.01 -24.25 0.03
CA ALA A 209 -11.43 -22.97 0.57
C ALA A 209 -10.33 -21.91 0.39
N LEU A 210 -9.09 -22.24 0.76
CA LEU A 210 -7.92 -21.37 0.61
C LEU A 210 -7.58 -21.09 -0.85
N ALA A 211 -7.69 -22.08 -1.75
CA ALA A 211 -7.42 -21.90 -3.17
C ALA A 211 -8.40 -20.90 -3.81
N PHE A 212 -9.71 -21.07 -3.57
CA PHE A 212 -10.72 -20.14 -4.08
C PHE A 212 -10.61 -18.75 -3.44
N PHE A 213 -10.29 -18.69 -2.14
CA PHE A 213 -10.02 -17.41 -1.49
C PHE A 213 -8.83 -16.69 -2.14
N SER A 214 -7.76 -17.42 -2.47
CA SER A 214 -6.59 -16.86 -3.15
C SER A 214 -6.95 -16.31 -4.53
N ILE A 215 -7.80 -17.00 -5.29
CA ILE A 215 -8.30 -16.51 -6.60
C ILE A 215 -9.08 -15.22 -6.44
N ALA A 216 -9.95 -15.13 -5.41
CA ALA A 216 -10.69 -13.90 -5.13
C ALA A 216 -9.75 -12.72 -4.84
N TRP A 217 -8.74 -12.95 -4.00
CA TRP A 217 -7.72 -11.95 -3.68
C TRP A 217 -6.79 -11.62 -4.85
N GLY A 218 -6.59 -12.55 -5.78
CA GLY A 218 -5.91 -12.28 -7.05
C GLY A 218 -6.68 -11.32 -7.94
N ALA A 219 -8.00 -11.49 -8.06
CA ALA A 219 -8.83 -10.55 -8.80
C ALA A 219 -8.81 -9.15 -8.15
N ILE A 220 -8.83 -9.07 -6.81
CA ILE A 220 -8.66 -7.83 -6.06
C ILE A 220 -7.27 -7.21 -6.34
N GLY A 221 -6.20 -8.01 -6.30
CA GLY A 221 -4.83 -7.58 -6.61
C GLY A 221 -4.68 -6.99 -8.00
N VAL A 222 -5.23 -7.65 -9.04
CA VAL A 222 -5.27 -7.10 -10.41
C VAL A 222 -5.97 -5.75 -10.42
N SER A 223 -7.15 -5.66 -9.79
CA SER A 223 -7.94 -4.43 -9.78
C SER A 223 -7.21 -3.27 -9.10
N GLY A 224 -6.43 -3.54 -8.04
CA GLY A 224 -5.63 -2.55 -7.33
C GLY A 224 -4.52 -1.96 -8.21
N VAL A 225 -3.80 -2.79 -8.96
CA VAL A 225 -2.78 -2.32 -9.91
C VAL A 225 -3.42 -1.45 -11.00
N LEU A 226 -4.55 -1.89 -11.57
CA LEU A 226 -5.25 -1.12 -12.59
C LEU A 226 -5.72 0.24 -12.07
N LEU A 227 -6.26 0.30 -10.84
CA LEU A 227 -6.65 1.56 -10.20
C LEU A 227 -5.47 2.52 -10.10
N GLN A 228 -4.32 2.04 -9.61
CA GLN A 228 -3.10 2.85 -9.51
C GLN A 228 -2.68 3.40 -10.88
N THR A 229 -2.66 2.58 -11.92
CA THR A 229 -2.33 3.02 -13.28
C THR A 229 -3.29 4.10 -13.79
N ILE A 230 -4.60 3.92 -13.59
CA ILE A 230 -5.61 4.88 -14.05
C ILE A 230 -5.47 6.22 -13.35
N LEU A 231 -5.24 6.21 -12.03
CA LEU A 231 -5.01 7.41 -11.25
C LEU A 231 -3.76 8.14 -11.77
N GLN A 232 -2.68 7.43 -12.06
CA GLN A 232 -1.45 8.03 -12.58
C GLN A 232 -1.62 8.64 -13.98
N VAL A 233 -2.40 8.01 -14.86
CA VAL A 233 -2.61 8.45 -16.25
C VAL A 233 -3.65 9.57 -16.37
N ASN A 234 -4.71 9.56 -15.57
CA ASN A 234 -5.81 10.52 -15.70
C ASN A 234 -5.63 11.79 -14.84
N LEU A 235 -4.70 11.79 -13.89
CA LEU A 235 -4.33 12.98 -13.13
C LEU A 235 -3.25 13.77 -13.88
N SER A 236 -3.51 15.05 -14.14
CA SER A 236 -2.51 15.99 -14.67
C SER A 236 -1.31 16.08 -13.74
N SER A 237 -0.11 16.35 -14.28
CA SER A 237 1.14 16.42 -13.51
C SER A 237 1.05 17.30 -12.25
N GLU A 238 0.37 18.44 -12.33
CA GLU A 238 0.16 19.37 -11.20
C GLU A 238 -0.69 18.77 -10.05
N TYR A 239 -1.64 17.90 -10.39
CA TYR A 239 -2.59 17.31 -9.44
C TYR A 239 -2.33 15.83 -9.15
N ARG A 240 -1.29 15.22 -9.75
CA ARG A 240 -1.00 13.80 -9.58
C ARG A 240 -0.70 13.47 -8.13
N GLY A 241 0.18 14.22 -7.48
CA GLY A 241 0.49 14.04 -6.05
C GLY A 241 -0.74 14.25 -5.18
N ARG A 242 -1.39 15.42 -5.27
CA ARG A 242 -2.57 15.77 -4.46
C ARG A 242 -3.76 14.83 -4.67
N GLY A 243 -4.02 14.45 -5.91
CA GLY A 243 -5.11 13.55 -6.28
C GLY A 243 -4.85 12.13 -5.81
N LEU A 244 -3.62 11.64 -5.94
CA LEU A 244 -3.25 10.32 -5.43
C LEU A 244 -3.31 10.29 -3.90
N THR A 245 -2.76 11.31 -3.22
CA THR A 245 -2.89 11.45 -1.75
C THR A 245 -4.34 11.50 -1.30
N LEU A 246 -5.22 12.22 -2.00
CA LEU A 246 -6.64 12.27 -1.65
C LEU A 246 -7.31 10.90 -1.81
N VAL A 247 -7.07 10.19 -2.91
CA VAL A 247 -7.66 8.86 -3.12
C VAL A 247 -7.14 7.87 -2.06
N MET A 248 -5.83 7.90 -1.78
CA MET A 248 -5.26 7.07 -0.71
C MET A 248 -5.81 7.45 0.67
N ALA A 249 -6.03 8.73 0.95
CA ALA A 249 -6.63 9.18 2.21
C ALA A 249 -8.08 8.68 2.36
N ILE A 250 -8.88 8.71 1.29
CA ILE A 250 -10.27 8.21 1.29
C ILE A 250 -10.30 6.69 1.48
N LEU A 251 -9.47 5.94 0.77
CA LEU A 251 -9.44 4.48 0.90
C LEU A 251 -8.81 4.04 2.24
N GLY A 252 -7.81 4.76 2.72
CA GLY A 252 -7.15 4.52 4.00
C GLY A 252 -8.05 4.82 5.19
N SER A 253 -8.84 5.90 5.16
CA SER A 253 -9.76 6.24 6.26
C SER A 253 -10.93 5.26 6.41
N LEU A 254 -11.20 4.48 5.38
CA LEU A 254 -12.21 3.42 5.35
C LEU A 254 -11.64 2.05 5.73
N SER A 255 -10.32 1.94 5.87
CA SER A 255 -9.64 0.71 6.27
C SER A 255 -9.53 0.63 7.81
N PRO A 256 -9.69 -0.56 8.42
CA PRO A 256 -9.63 -0.77 9.86
C PRO A 256 -8.22 -0.64 10.44
#